data_AF-A0A3S4J9B1-F1
#
_entry.id   AF-A0A3S4J9B1-F1
#
_cell.length_a   1.000
_cell.length_b   1.000
_cell.length_c   1.000
_cell.angle_alpha   90.00
_cell.angle_beta   90.00
_cell.angle_gamma   90.00
#
_symmetry.space_group_name_H-M   'P 1'
#
loop_
_entity.id
_entity.type
_entity.pdbx_description
1 polymer ?
#
loop_
_entity_poly.entity_id
_entity_poly.type
_entity_poly.pdbx_seq_one_letter_code
_entity_poly.pdbx_strand_id
1 'polypeptide(L)'
;MVVASHKGNTPETIKAAEIARQHGAPVIGLTWIMDSPLVAHCDYVETYTFGDGKDIAGEKTMKGLLSAVELLQQTEGYAHYDDFQDGVSKINRIVWRACEQVAERAQAFAQEYKDDKVIYTVASGAGYGAAYLQSICIFMEMQWIHSACIHSGEFFHGPFEITDANTPFFFQFSEGNTRAVDERALNFLKKIWPPD
;
A
#
# COMPACT_ATOMS: atom_id res chain seq x y z
N MET A 1 -8.89 2.94 -18.13
CA MET A 1 -9.14 2.32 -16.80
C MET A 1 -8.00 1.37 -16.50
N VAL A 2 -7.49 1.36 -15.28
CA VAL A 2 -6.52 0.35 -14.82
C VAL A 2 -7.22 -0.58 -13.82
N VAL A 3 -7.14 -1.88 -14.04
CA VAL A 3 -7.71 -2.92 -13.17
C VAL A 3 -6.63 -3.89 -12.72
N ALA A 4 -6.77 -4.48 -11.54
CA ALA A 4 -5.81 -5.45 -11.03
C ALA A 4 -6.50 -6.65 -10.38
N SER A 5 -6.07 -7.86 -10.72
CA SER A 5 -6.51 -9.10 -10.06
C SER A 5 -5.38 -10.11 -10.06
N HIS A 6 -5.05 -10.68 -8.89
CA HIS A 6 -3.79 -11.39 -8.76
C HIS A 6 -3.71 -12.66 -9.62
N LYS A 7 -4.74 -13.50 -9.51
CA LYS A 7 -4.92 -14.69 -10.36
C LYS A 7 -5.79 -14.40 -11.58
N GLY A 8 -6.15 -13.13 -11.82
CA GLY A 8 -7.03 -12.71 -12.90
C GLY A 8 -8.44 -13.29 -12.87
N ASN A 9 -8.91 -13.77 -11.71
CA ASN A 9 -10.18 -14.49 -11.56
C ASN A 9 -11.17 -13.83 -10.59
N THR A 10 -10.90 -12.60 -10.12
CA THR A 10 -11.81 -11.84 -9.26
C THR A 10 -13.04 -11.40 -10.06
N PRO A 11 -14.26 -11.91 -9.78
CA PRO A 11 -15.43 -11.69 -10.62
C PRO A 11 -15.80 -10.20 -10.78
N GLU A 12 -15.69 -9.43 -9.71
CA GLU A 12 -16.00 -8.01 -9.68
C GLU A 12 -15.02 -7.21 -10.54
N THR A 13 -13.72 -7.55 -10.51
CA THR A 13 -12.70 -6.92 -11.34
C THR A 13 -12.91 -7.23 -12.82
N ILE A 14 -13.25 -8.48 -13.15
CA ILE A 14 -13.57 -8.90 -14.52
C ILE A 14 -14.79 -8.12 -15.03
N LYS A 15 -15.84 -8.02 -14.20
CA LYS A 15 -17.04 -7.28 -14.57
C LYS A 15 -16.77 -5.79 -14.76
N ALA A 16 -15.91 -5.21 -13.93
CA ALA A 16 -15.49 -3.81 -14.05
C ALA A 16 -14.75 -3.56 -15.39
N ALA A 17 -13.83 -4.46 -15.77
CA ALA A 17 -13.14 -4.40 -17.06
C ALA A 17 -14.12 -4.51 -18.25
N GLU A 18 -15.05 -5.46 -18.19
CA GLU A 18 -16.10 -5.63 -19.20
C GLU A 18 -16.95 -4.36 -19.37
N ILE A 19 -17.42 -3.77 -18.27
CA ILE A 19 -18.25 -2.56 -18.29
C ILE A 19 -17.48 -1.38 -18.88
N ALA A 20 -16.21 -1.18 -18.49
CA ALA A 20 -15.42 -0.07 -19.03
C ALA A 20 -15.23 -0.18 -20.54
N ARG A 21 -14.95 -1.38 -21.04
CA ARG A 21 -14.84 -1.65 -22.47
C ARG A 21 -16.16 -1.44 -23.21
N GLN A 22 -17.29 -1.87 -22.63
CA GLN A 22 -18.63 -1.61 -23.19
C GLN A 22 -18.94 -0.12 -23.36
N HIS A 23 -18.34 0.74 -22.53
CA HIS A 23 -18.48 2.20 -22.60
C HIS A 23 -17.35 2.87 -23.40
N GLY A 24 -16.54 2.09 -24.13
CA GLY A 24 -15.49 2.60 -25.01
C GLY A 24 -14.23 3.09 -24.29
N ALA A 25 -14.07 2.83 -22.99
CA ALA A 25 -12.86 3.18 -22.26
C ALA A 25 -11.78 2.08 -22.46
N PRO A 26 -10.54 2.44 -22.85
CA PRO A 26 -9.44 1.49 -22.89
C PRO A 26 -9.14 0.91 -21.51
N VAL A 27 -8.83 -0.39 -21.44
CA VAL A 27 -8.57 -1.12 -20.19
C VAL A 27 -7.15 -1.69 -20.17
N ILE A 28 -6.38 -1.30 -19.14
CA ILE A 28 -5.09 -1.90 -18.79
C ILE A 28 -5.30 -2.87 -17.62
N GLY A 29 -5.00 -4.15 -17.83
CA GLY A 29 -5.09 -5.20 -16.81
C GLY A 29 -3.73 -5.50 -16.18
N LEU A 30 -3.65 -5.43 -14.85
CA LEU A 30 -2.51 -5.90 -14.06
C LEU A 30 -2.83 -7.28 -13.49
N THR A 31 -2.19 -8.33 -14.02
CA THR A 31 -2.40 -9.73 -13.56
C THR A 31 -1.10 -10.51 -13.53
N TRP A 32 -0.98 -11.46 -12.61
CA TRP A 32 0.19 -12.36 -12.58
C TRP A 32 0.04 -13.52 -13.57
N ILE A 33 -1.19 -13.96 -13.85
CA ILE A 33 -1.48 -15.13 -14.68
C ILE A 33 -2.08 -14.67 -16.00
N MET A 34 -1.37 -14.91 -17.11
CA MET A 34 -1.83 -14.56 -18.46
C MET A 34 -2.95 -15.46 -18.97
N ASP A 35 -3.00 -16.72 -18.52
CA ASP A 35 -4.12 -17.61 -18.76
C ASP A 35 -5.20 -17.40 -17.69
N SER A 36 -5.85 -16.23 -17.72
CA SER A 36 -6.89 -15.87 -16.74
C SER A 36 -8.07 -15.13 -17.39
N PRO A 37 -9.29 -15.25 -16.83
CA PRO A 37 -10.48 -14.63 -17.42
C PRO A 37 -10.37 -13.11 -17.63
N LEU A 38 -9.66 -12.40 -16.75
CA LEU A 38 -9.48 -10.95 -16.86
C LEU A 38 -8.86 -10.53 -18.20
N VAL A 39 -7.91 -11.31 -18.73
CA VAL A 39 -7.13 -10.94 -19.94
C VAL A 39 -8.03 -10.71 -21.15
N ALA A 40 -9.12 -11.48 -21.29
CA ALA A 40 -10.06 -11.34 -22.40
C ALA A 40 -10.79 -9.98 -22.42
N HIS A 41 -10.83 -9.28 -21.29
CA HIS A 41 -11.53 -8.01 -21.10
C HIS A 41 -10.59 -6.80 -21.02
N CYS A 42 -9.30 -6.99 -21.29
CA CYS A 42 -8.31 -5.91 -21.30
C CYS A 42 -7.79 -5.65 -22.71
N ASP A 43 -7.56 -4.37 -23.06
CA ASP A 43 -6.91 -3.98 -24.31
C ASP A 43 -5.38 -4.11 -24.22
N TYR A 44 -4.85 -3.87 -23.01
CA TYR A 44 -3.44 -4.03 -22.68
C TYR A 44 -3.33 -4.83 -21.38
N VAL A 45 -2.31 -5.69 -21.27
CA VAL A 45 -2.06 -6.48 -20.07
C VAL A 45 -0.61 -6.36 -19.67
N GLU A 46 -0.38 -5.96 -18.43
CA GLU A 46 0.94 -5.89 -17.80
C GLU A 46 1.03 -6.98 -16.74
N THR A 47 1.99 -7.89 -16.90
CA THR A 47 2.37 -8.81 -15.84
C THR A 47 3.31 -8.14 -14.84
N TYR A 48 3.38 -8.69 -13.64
CA TYR A 48 4.24 -8.19 -12.58
C TYR A 48 4.93 -9.35 -11.86
N THR A 49 5.98 -9.04 -11.13
CA THR A 49 6.74 -9.98 -10.31
C THR A 49 6.06 -10.19 -8.95
N PHE A 50 6.21 -11.40 -8.41
CA PHE A 50 5.64 -11.80 -7.12
C PHE A 50 6.44 -12.97 -6.53
N GLY A 51 6.38 -13.13 -5.20
CA GLY A 51 7.09 -14.18 -4.47
C GLY A 51 8.45 -13.76 -3.93
N ASP A 52 9.19 -14.74 -3.42
CA ASP A 52 10.51 -14.53 -2.81
C ASP A 52 11.54 -14.10 -3.85
N GLY A 53 12.38 -13.13 -3.50
CA GLY A 53 13.42 -12.61 -4.40
C GLY A 53 12.89 -11.86 -5.63
N LYS A 54 11.61 -11.47 -5.63
CA LYS A 54 10.99 -10.70 -6.71
C LYS A 54 11.71 -9.36 -6.96
N ASP A 55 11.67 -8.93 -8.21
CA ASP A 55 12.02 -7.57 -8.62
C ASP A 55 10.98 -6.58 -8.09
N ILE A 56 11.34 -5.74 -7.13
CA ILE A 56 10.43 -4.76 -6.51
C ILE A 56 9.96 -3.73 -7.55
N ALA A 57 10.81 -3.32 -8.48
CA ALA A 57 10.45 -2.39 -9.55
C ALA A 57 9.37 -2.98 -10.49
N GLY A 58 9.32 -4.31 -10.59
CA GLY A 58 8.34 -5.05 -11.37
C GLY A 58 7.06 -5.41 -10.64
N GLU A 59 6.87 -5.03 -9.37
CA GLU A 59 5.70 -5.44 -8.57
C GLU A 59 4.39 -4.75 -8.99
N LYS A 60 3.26 -5.35 -8.63
CA LYS A 60 1.90 -4.87 -8.96
C LYS A 60 1.68 -3.39 -8.62
N THR A 61 2.11 -2.94 -7.44
CA THR A 61 1.95 -1.53 -7.02
C THR A 61 2.83 -0.60 -7.84
N MET A 62 4.07 -1.00 -8.14
CA MET A 62 4.97 -0.26 -9.03
C MET A 62 4.43 -0.19 -10.46
N LYS A 63 3.86 -1.26 -11.00
CA LYS A 63 3.19 -1.24 -12.31
C LYS A 63 2.00 -0.29 -12.36
N GLY A 64 1.20 -0.23 -11.29
CA GLY A 64 0.14 0.76 -11.14
C GLY A 64 0.67 2.19 -11.13
N LEU A 65 1.73 2.46 -10.37
CA LEU A 65 2.36 3.79 -10.31
C LEU A 65 3.01 4.19 -11.64
N LEU A 66 3.74 3.28 -12.28
CA LEU A 66 4.32 3.46 -13.61
C LEU A 66 3.23 3.80 -14.64
N SER A 67 2.09 3.10 -14.63
CA SER A 67 0.97 3.40 -15.52
C SER A 67 0.47 4.84 -15.35
N ALA A 68 0.42 5.34 -14.12
CA ALA A 68 0.01 6.71 -13.84
C ALA A 68 1.07 7.74 -14.29
N VAL A 69 2.35 7.48 -14.03
CA VAL A 69 3.46 8.37 -14.42
C VAL A 69 3.62 8.42 -15.94
N GLU A 70 3.54 7.28 -16.63
CA GLU A 70 3.59 7.22 -18.09
C GLU A 70 2.42 7.97 -18.73
N LEU A 71 1.21 7.80 -18.19
CA LEU A 71 0.05 8.55 -18.64
C LEU A 71 0.29 10.06 -18.52
N LEU A 72 0.70 10.52 -17.33
CA LEU A 72 0.99 11.94 -17.09
C LEU A 72 2.08 12.48 -18.04
N GLN A 73 3.18 11.73 -18.20
CA GLN A 73 4.28 12.11 -19.07
C GLN A 73 3.85 12.25 -20.53
N GLN A 74 3.02 11.32 -21.03
CA GLN A 74 2.63 11.30 -22.43
C GLN A 74 1.49 12.27 -22.77
N THR A 75 0.68 12.69 -21.78
CA THR A 75 -0.45 13.60 -22.01
C THR A 75 -0.14 15.05 -21.64
N GLU A 76 0.55 15.28 -20.53
CA GLU A 76 0.76 16.61 -19.95
C GLU A 76 2.25 16.96 -19.80
N GLY A 77 3.12 15.95 -19.83
CA GLY A 77 4.52 16.07 -19.46
C GLY A 77 4.69 16.07 -17.94
N TYR A 78 5.72 15.39 -17.45
CA TYR A 78 6.04 15.33 -16.03
C TYR A 78 7.47 15.80 -15.79
N ALA A 79 7.60 16.96 -15.13
CA ALA A 79 8.90 17.60 -14.90
C ALA A 79 9.91 16.73 -14.13
N HIS A 80 9.43 15.75 -13.36
CA HIS A 80 10.25 14.82 -12.57
C HIS A 80 10.26 13.40 -13.13
N TYR A 81 10.00 13.23 -14.42
CA TYR A 81 9.98 11.91 -15.06
C TYR A 81 11.33 11.20 -14.92
N ASP A 82 12.43 11.88 -15.22
CA ASP A 82 13.77 11.28 -15.12
C ASP A 82 14.14 10.94 -13.66
N ASP A 83 13.80 11.82 -12.71
CA ASP A 83 13.98 11.57 -11.27
C ASP A 83 13.17 10.35 -10.81
N PHE A 84 11.95 10.19 -11.32
CA PHE A 84 11.11 9.03 -11.04
C PHE A 84 11.73 7.75 -11.58
N GLN A 85 12.18 7.74 -12.84
CA GLN A 85 12.82 6.57 -13.46
C GLN A 85 14.12 6.20 -12.73
N ASP A 86 14.91 7.17 -12.30
CA ASP A 86 16.08 6.97 -11.45
C ASP A 86 15.69 6.33 -10.09
N GLY A 87 14.61 6.79 -9.48
CA GLY A 87 14.04 6.20 -8.26
C GLY A 87 13.63 4.73 -8.45
N VAL A 88 12.93 4.42 -9.55
CA VAL A 88 12.55 3.05 -9.93
C VAL A 88 13.80 2.16 -10.06
N SER A 89 14.87 2.66 -10.69
CA SER A 89 16.12 1.90 -10.85
C SER A 89 16.80 1.53 -9.52
N LYS A 90 16.51 2.27 -8.45
CA LYS A 90 17.12 2.11 -7.12
C LYS A 90 16.25 1.33 -6.13
N ILE A 91 14.96 1.14 -6.42
CA ILE A 91 13.98 0.66 -5.44
C ILE A 91 14.31 -0.71 -4.87
N ASN A 92 14.82 -1.64 -5.70
CA ASN A 92 15.21 -2.99 -5.25
C ASN A 92 16.23 -2.92 -4.12
N ARG A 93 17.31 -2.17 -4.33
CA ARG A 93 18.38 -2.02 -3.34
C ARG A 93 17.89 -1.32 -2.08
N ILE A 94 17.02 -0.32 -2.23
CA ILE A 94 16.45 0.42 -1.09
C ILE A 94 15.62 -0.53 -0.22
N VAL A 95 14.71 -1.29 -0.84
CA VAL A 95 13.81 -2.21 -0.12
C VAL A 95 14.57 -3.35 0.52
N TRP A 96 15.51 -4.00 -0.17
CA TRP A 96 16.29 -5.09 0.43
C TRP A 96 17.09 -4.65 1.65
N ARG A 97 17.74 -3.47 1.59
CA ARG A 97 18.44 -2.90 2.73
C ARG A 97 17.50 -2.53 3.87
N ALA A 98 16.32 -2.01 3.56
CA ALA A 98 15.30 -1.72 4.57
C ALA A 98 14.85 -3.01 5.27
N CYS A 99 14.64 -4.11 4.54
CA CYS A 99 14.31 -5.42 5.11
C CYS A 99 15.40 -5.94 6.06
N GLU A 100 16.68 -5.85 5.67
CA GLU A 100 17.81 -6.20 6.54
C GLU A 100 17.81 -5.35 7.82
N GLN A 101 17.63 -4.04 7.68
CA GLN A 101 17.66 -3.09 8.79
C GLN A 101 16.54 -3.33 9.82
N VAL A 102 15.36 -3.78 9.39
CA VAL A 102 14.20 -3.96 10.27
C VAL A 102 14.03 -5.38 10.80
N ALA A 103 14.90 -6.33 10.43
CA ALA A 103 14.73 -7.74 10.73
C ALA A 103 14.56 -8.03 12.24
N GLU A 104 15.43 -7.48 13.09
CA GLU A 104 15.35 -7.65 14.55
C GLU A 104 14.08 -6.99 15.12
N ARG A 105 13.74 -5.79 14.65
CA ARG A 105 12.53 -5.07 15.09
C ARG A 105 11.26 -5.82 14.69
N ALA A 106 11.25 -6.48 13.53
CA ALA A 106 10.13 -7.31 13.10
C ALA A 106 9.95 -8.54 14.00
N GLN A 107 11.04 -9.17 14.44
CA GLN A 107 10.97 -10.28 15.41
C GLN A 107 10.47 -9.80 16.78
N ALA A 108 10.96 -8.65 17.25
CA ALA A 108 10.50 -8.03 18.50
C ALA A 108 9.00 -7.71 18.44
N PHE A 109 8.54 -7.07 17.35
CA PHE A 109 7.13 -6.81 17.11
C PHE A 109 6.29 -8.10 17.14
N ALA A 110 6.75 -9.16 16.47
CA ALA A 110 6.05 -10.43 16.47
C ALA A 110 5.95 -11.06 17.87
N GLN A 111 6.94 -10.88 18.75
CA GLN A 111 6.88 -11.40 20.12
C GLN A 111 6.00 -10.57 21.05
N GLU A 112 6.09 -9.24 20.91
CA GLU A 112 5.39 -8.28 21.76
C GLU A 112 3.88 -8.27 21.50
N TYR A 113 3.46 -8.26 20.22
CA TYR A 113 2.06 -8.06 19.83
C TYR A 113 1.32 -9.37 19.47
N LYS A 114 1.89 -10.55 19.75
CA LYS A 114 1.31 -11.87 19.34
C LYS A 114 -0.06 -12.17 19.95
N ASP A 115 -0.34 -11.63 21.14
CA ASP A 115 -1.54 -11.93 21.90
C ASP A 115 -2.64 -10.87 21.68
N ASP A 116 -2.30 -9.73 21.06
CA ASP A 116 -3.22 -8.62 20.83
C ASP A 116 -4.35 -8.99 19.89
N LYS A 117 -5.56 -8.54 20.25
CA LYS A 117 -6.78 -8.79 19.48
C LYS A 117 -7.19 -7.62 18.59
N VAL A 118 -6.63 -6.44 18.83
CA VAL A 118 -6.90 -5.22 18.09
C VAL A 118 -5.58 -4.53 17.81
N ILE A 119 -5.30 -4.20 16.55
CA ILE A 119 -4.17 -3.34 16.17
C ILE A 119 -4.64 -2.32 15.13
N TYR A 120 -4.57 -1.03 15.46
CA TYR A 120 -4.89 0.04 14.53
C TYR A 120 -3.69 0.35 13.65
N THR A 121 -3.94 0.69 12.38
CA THR A 121 -2.90 1.23 11.49
C THR A 121 -3.14 2.72 11.30
N VAL A 122 -2.07 3.51 11.25
CA VAL A 122 -2.14 4.98 11.13
C VAL A 122 -1.17 5.48 10.07
N ALA A 123 -1.67 6.24 9.11
CA ALA A 123 -0.85 6.86 8.06
C ALA A 123 -1.59 8.00 7.36
N SER A 124 -0.88 8.76 6.54
CA SER A 124 -1.46 9.78 5.64
C SER A 124 -0.79 9.73 4.27
N GLY A 125 -1.35 10.49 3.31
CA GLY A 125 -0.73 10.69 2.00
C GLY A 125 -0.45 9.38 1.25
N ALA A 126 0.75 9.27 0.66
CA ALA A 126 1.17 8.10 -0.11
C ALA A 126 1.27 6.81 0.72
N GLY A 127 1.52 6.92 2.04
CA GLY A 127 1.58 5.79 2.96
C GLY A 127 0.21 5.22 3.35
N TYR A 128 -0.89 5.96 3.13
CA TYR A 128 -2.22 5.54 3.58
C TYR A 128 -2.67 4.22 2.94
N GLY A 129 -2.42 4.02 1.65
CA GLY A 129 -2.76 2.77 0.97
C GLY A 129 -2.04 1.55 1.55
N ALA A 130 -0.77 1.71 1.97
CA ALA A 130 0.00 0.63 2.58
C ALA A 130 -0.45 0.33 4.02
N ALA A 131 -0.86 1.35 4.80
CA ALA A 131 -1.50 1.16 6.10
C ALA A 131 -2.84 0.42 5.97
N TYR A 132 -3.65 0.81 4.98
CA TYR A 132 -4.91 0.15 4.69
C TYR A 132 -4.71 -1.32 4.33
N LEU A 133 -3.76 -1.64 3.45
CA LEU A 133 -3.42 -3.04 3.11
C LEU A 133 -2.93 -3.84 4.32
N GLN A 134 -2.11 -3.24 5.19
CA GLN A 134 -1.70 -3.88 6.43
C GLN A 134 -2.90 -4.21 7.33
N SER A 135 -3.87 -3.31 7.43
CA SER A 135 -5.10 -3.52 8.20
C SER A 135 -5.95 -4.64 7.61
N ILE A 136 -6.41 -4.50 6.35
CA ILE A 136 -7.42 -5.40 5.79
C ILE A 136 -6.86 -6.75 5.31
N CYS A 137 -5.66 -6.78 4.72
CA CYS A 137 -5.08 -8.00 4.15
C CYS A 137 -4.21 -8.75 5.14
N ILE A 138 -3.40 -8.05 5.94
CA ILE A 138 -2.48 -8.74 6.85
C ILE A 138 -3.14 -9.00 8.20
N PHE A 139 -3.55 -7.96 8.93
CA PHE A 139 -4.13 -8.15 10.26
C PHE A 139 -5.50 -8.84 10.21
N MET A 140 -6.43 -8.35 9.40
CA MET A 140 -7.78 -8.92 9.36
C MET A 140 -7.84 -10.25 8.60
N GLU A 141 -7.45 -10.28 7.33
CA GLU A 141 -7.59 -11.48 6.48
C GLU A 141 -6.63 -12.62 6.88
N MET A 142 -5.33 -12.33 7.07
CA MET A 142 -4.32 -13.38 7.26
C MET A 142 -4.01 -13.72 8.72
N GLN A 143 -4.27 -12.81 9.67
CA GLN A 143 -3.93 -13.00 11.09
C GLN A 143 -5.15 -13.03 12.02
N TRP A 144 -6.34 -12.68 11.52
CA TRP A 144 -7.59 -12.60 12.31
C TRP A 144 -7.50 -11.68 13.53
N ILE A 145 -6.76 -10.58 13.40
CA ILE A 145 -6.65 -9.47 14.36
C ILE A 145 -7.62 -8.37 13.92
N HIS A 146 -8.43 -7.83 14.85
CA HIS A 146 -9.27 -6.68 14.55
C HIS A 146 -8.41 -5.46 14.20
N SER A 147 -8.81 -4.71 13.19
CA SER A 147 -8.05 -3.55 12.76
C SER A 147 -8.95 -2.49 12.15
N ALA A 148 -8.49 -1.24 12.18
CA ALA A 148 -8.99 -0.18 11.33
C ALA A 148 -7.79 0.66 10.85
N CYS A 149 -7.88 1.15 9.62
CA CYS A 149 -6.92 2.10 9.07
C CYS A 149 -7.41 3.52 9.35
N ILE A 150 -6.66 4.25 10.15
CA ILE A 150 -6.98 5.61 10.56
C ILE A 150 -6.07 6.56 9.78
N HIS A 151 -6.68 7.51 9.08
CA HIS A 151 -5.90 8.59 8.46
C HIS A 151 -5.32 9.48 9.57
N SER A 152 -4.01 9.76 9.55
CA SER A 152 -3.33 10.52 10.62
C SER A 152 -3.97 11.90 10.89
N GLY A 153 -4.54 12.54 9.87
CA GLY A 153 -5.29 13.79 10.03
C GLY A 153 -6.64 13.58 10.73
N GLU A 154 -7.33 12.49 10.39
CA GLU A 154 -8.65 12.16 10.96
C GLU A 154 -8.53 11.63 12.38
N PHE A 155 -7.34 11.18 12.80
CA PHE A 155 -7.07 10.70 14.15
C PHE A 155 -7.60 11.67 15.23
N PHE A 156 -7.42 12.98 15.02
CA PHE A 156 -7.84 14.03 15.97
C PHE A 156 -9.33 14.39 15.93
N HIS A 157 -10.12 13.70 15.11
CA HIS A 157 -11.54 14.01 14.87
C HIS A 157 -12.46 12.86 15.32
N GLY A 158 -12.08 12.20 16.43
CA GLY A 158 -12.83 11.10 17.04
C GLY A 158 -11.96 9.88 17.39
N PRO A 159 -11.21 9.31 16.43
CA PRO A 159 -10.47 8.07 16.65
C PRO A 159 -9.48 8.10 17.83
N PHE A 160 -8.85 9.24 18.12
CA PHE A 160 -7.90 9.34 19.23
C PHE A 160 -8.50 9.04 20.61
N GLU A 161 -9.82 9.17 20.79
CA GLU A 161 -10.53 8.85 22.05
C GLU A 161 -10.44 7.37 22.44
N ILE A 162 -10.13 6.46 21.50
CA ILE A 162 -9.91 5.05 21.81
C ILE A 162 -8.54 4.78 22.47
N THR A 163 -7.66 5.79 22.50
CA THR A 163 -6.28 5.63 22.97
C THR A 163 -6.25 5.42 24.49
N ASP A 164 -5.66 4.30 24.90
CA ASP A 164 -5.20 4.06 26.27
C ASP A 164 -3.77 3.47 26.29
N ALA A 165 -3.29 3.10 27.48
CA ALA A 165 -1.94 2.55 27.67
C ALA A 165 -1.71 1.20 26.97
N ASN A 166 -2.78 0.49 26.58
CA ASN A 166 -2.71 -0.84 25.99
C ASN A 166 -3.19 -0.86 24.53
N THR A 167 -3.51 0.29 23.94
CA THR A 167 -4.04 0.35 22.57
C THR A 167 -2.88 0.44 21.57
N PRO A 168 -2.64 -0.60 20.75
CA PRO A 168 -1.49 -0.60 19.85
C PRO A 168 -1.81 0.09 18.52
N PHE A 169 -0.87 0.96 18.11
CA PHE A 169 -0.93 1.70 16.85
C PHE A 169 0.30 1.41 15.98
N PHE A 170 0.08 0.83 14.81
CA PHE A 170 1.08 0.60 13.78
C PHE A 170 1.15 1.80 12.83
N PHE A 171 2.19 2.63 12.94
CA PHE A 171 2.37 3.80 12.09
C PHE A 171 3.14 3.49 10.80
N GLN A 172 2.65 4.03 9.67
CA GLN A 172 3.41 4.12 8.42
C GLN A 172 3.60 5.58 8.03
N PHE A 173 4.79 6.10 8.30
CA PHE A 173 5.14 7.49 8.03
C PHE A 173 5.42 7.69 6.54
N SER A 174 4.79 8.70 5.95
CA SER A 174 5.17 9.19 4.62
C SER A 174 6.33 10.16 4.71
N GLU A 175 7.21 10.14 3.71
CA GLU A 175 8.06 11.30 3.42
C GLU A 175 7.30 12.34 2.59
N GLY A 176 7.66 13.61 2.72
CA GLY A 176 7.06 14.72 1.98
C GLY A 176 5.91 15.43 2.71
N ASN A 177 4.94 15.94 1.96
CA ASN A 177 4.01 16.99 2.41
C ASN A 177 3.09 16.59 3.57
N THR A 178 2.82 15.30 3.77
CA THR A 178 1.90 14.84 4.83
C THR A 178 2.63 14.35 6.08
N ARG A 179 3.97 14.33 6.09
CA ARG A 179 4.78 13.85 7.22
C ARG A 179 4.46 14.56 8.53
N ALA A 180 4.26 15.88 8.49
CA ALA A 180 3.92 16.66 9.68
C ALA A 180 2.61 16.22 10.35
N VAL A 181 1.67 15.67 9.57
CA VAL A 181 0.40 15.15 10.09
C VAL A 181 0.62 13.81 10.81
N ASP A 182 1.45 12.93 10.25
CA ASP A 182 1.86 11.67 10.90
C ASP A 182 2.60 11.96 12.21
N GLU A 183 3.53 12.92 12.20
CA GLU A 183 4.31 13.32 13.38
C GLU A 183 3.42 13.93 14.46
N ARG A 184 2.41 14.72 14.09
CA ARG A 184 1.43 15.25 15.04
C ARG A 184 0.71 14.12 15.77
N ALA A 185 0.24 13.10 15.06
CA ALA A 185 -0.45 11.95 15.65
C ALA A 185 0.47 11.14 16.59
N LEU A 186 1.69 10.82 16.18
CA LEU A 186 2.64 10.12 17.05
C LEU A 186 3.04 10.94 18.29
N ASN A 187 3.27 12.24 18.13
CA ASN A 187 3.63 13.13 19.24
C ASN A 187 2.50 13.26 20.26
N PHE A 188 1.24 13.12 19.84
CA PHE A 188 0.11 13.06 20.75
C PHE A 188 0.16 11.80 21.61
N LEU A 189 0.35 10.62 21.00
CA LEU A 189 0.45 9.35 21.72
C LEU A 189 1.59 9.34 22.75
N LYS A 190 2.76 9.88 22.38
CA LYS A 190 3.92 10.00 23.28
C LYS A 190 3.70 10.92 24.48
N LYS A 191 2.78 11.88 24.39
CA LYS A 191 2.45 12.78 25.51
C LYS A 191 1.51 12.14 26.51
N ILE A 192 0.58 11.32 26.02
CA ILE A 192 -0.36 10.59 26.87
C ILE A 192 0.34 9.44 27.58
N TRP A 193 1.30 8.81 26.89
CA TRP A 193 2.10 7.72 27.44
C TRP A 193 3.59 7.96 27.16
N PRO A 194 4.31 8.66 28.06
CA PRO A 194 5.74 8.78 27.93
C PRO A 194 6.38 7.38 28.03
N PRO A 195 7.36 7.04 27.17
CA PRO A 195 8.15 5.84 27.42
C PRO A 195 8.86 6.01 28.78
N ASP A 196 8.80 4.98 29.62
CA ASP A 196 9.61 4.87 30.84
C ASP A 196 11.12 4.95 30.53
#